data_AF-A0A931QVI2-F1
#
_entry.id   AF-A0A931QVI2-F1
#
_cell.length_a   1.000
_cell.length_b   1.000
_cell.length_c   1.000
_cell.angle_alpha   90.00
_cell.angle_beta   90.00
_cell.angle_gamma   90.00
#
_symmetry.space_group_name_H-M   'P 1'
#
loop_
_entity.id
_entity.type
_entity.pdbx_description
1 polymer ?
#
loop_
_entity_poly.entity_id
_entity_poly.type
_entity_poly.pdbx_seq_one_letter_code
_entity_poly.pdbx_strand_id
1 'polypeptide(L)'
;IIAATFLIVGGVWGYSIALFELSEETASRAMATTIPATRVLGTGTGPYYQNPFEAVDAKATPFPITQLSGCRNWEECAGYCEQSENYQACAAWSQSLAE
;
A
#
# COMPACT_ATOMS: atom_id res chain seq x y z
N ILE A 1 16.36 54.12 -2.12
CA ILE A 1 15.14 53.47 -1.58
C ILE A 1 14.75 52.27 -2.43
N ILE A 2 14.46 52.44 -3.73
CA ILE A 2 14.03 51.37 -4.65
C ILE A 2 15.03 50.19 -4.76
N ALA A 3 16.33 50.47 -4.86
CA ALA A 3 17.34 49.40 -4.92
C ALA A 3 17.40 48.54 -3.65
N ALA A 4 17.19 49.15 -2.48
CA ALA A 4 17.19 48.43 -1.20
C ALA A 4 15.94 47.54 -1.04
N THR A 5 14.79 47.99 -1.56
CA THR A 5 13.56 47.18 -1.52
C THR A 5 13.65 45.95 -2.41
N PHE A 6 14.32 46.03 -3.57
CA PHE A 6 14.54 44.85 -4.42
C PHE A 6 15.46 43.81 -3.79
N LEU A 7 16.50 44.24 -3.07
CA LEU A 7 17.40 43.33 -2.36
C LEU A 7 16.71 42.63 -1.18
N ILE A 8 15.87 43.36 -0.44
CA ILE A 8 15.10 42.80 0.68
C ILE A 8 14.05 41.82 0.15
N VAL A 9 13.28 42.21 -0.87
CA VAL A 9 12.25 41.34 -1.45
C VAL A 9 12.90 40.10 -2.09
N GLY A 10 13.95 40.26 -2.89
CA GLY A 10 14.66 39.14 -3.50
C GLY A 10 15.32 38.21 -2.48
N GLY A 11 15.90 38.75 -1.41
CA GLY A 11 16.48 37.96 -0.32
C GLY A 11 15.43 37.19 0.48
N VAL A 12 14.29 37.81 0.79
CA VAL A 12 13.17 37.15 1.51
C VAL A 12 12.46 36.11 0.62
N TRP A 13 12.27 36.40 -0.66
CA TRP A 13 11.71 35.44 -1.62
C TRP A 13 12.64 34.24 -1.82
N GLY A 14 13.94 34.49 -2.00
CA GLY A 14 14.95 33.44 -2.11
C GLY A 14 15.08 32.59 -0.84
N TYR A 15 15.03 33.22 0.34
CA TYR A 15 14.99 32.52 1.62
C TYR A 15 13.74 31.65 1.79
N SER A 16 12.58 32.15 1.36
CA SER A 16 11.32 31.38 1.43
C SER A 16 11.33 30.17 0.49
N ILE A 17 11.89 30.30 -0.72
CA ILE A 17 12.04 29.18 -1.67
C ILE A 17 13.03 28.15 -1.14
N ALA A 18 14.17 28.57 -0.58
CA ALA A 18 15.16 27.66 0.01
C ALA A 18 14.61 26.91 1.24
N LEU A 19 13.74 27.54 2.04
CA LEU A 19 13.05 26.86 3.14
C LEU A 19 12.01 25.83 2.65
N PHE A 20 11.46 25.99 1.45
CA PHE A 20 10.54 25.01 0.86
C PHE A 20 11.27 23.71 0.49
N GLU A 21 12.45 23.81 -0.14
CA GLU A 21 13.28 22.66 -0.53
C GLU A 21 13.81 21.86 0.66
N LEU A 22 14.07 22.49 1.82
CA LEU A 22 14.49 21.77 3.02
C LEU A 22 13.34 21.02 3.73
N SER A 23 12.07 21.30 3.38
CA SER A 23 10.91 20.67 4.03
C SER A 23 10.56 19.29 3.47
N GLU A 24 10.91 18.99 2.20
CA GLU A 24 10.55 17.70 1.58
C GLU A 24 11.51 16.56 1.97
N GLU A 25 12.80 16.82 2.20
CA GLU A 25 13.75 15.75 2.56
C GLU A 25 13.88 15.46 4.07
N THR A 26 13.60 16.43 4.95
CA THR A 26 13.73 16.21 6.41
C THR A 26 12.43 15.88 7.13
N ALA A 27 11.26 16.23 6.58
CA ALA A 27 9.97 15.83 7.16
C ALA A 27 9.67 14.33 6.95
N SER A 28 10.12 13.75 5.84
CA SER A 28 9.94 12.31 5.54
C SER A 28 10.81 11.40 6.42
N ARG A 29 11.88 11.91 7.04
CA ARG A 29 12.74 11.14 7.96
C ARG A 29 12.42 11.32 9.44
N ALA A 30 11.80 12.42 9.85
CA ALA A 30 11.41 12.65 11.24
C ALA A 30 10.08 11.96 11.62
N MET A 31 9.26 11.58 10.64
CA MET A 31 8.06 10.74 10.82
C MET A 31 8.23 9.32 10.28
N ALA A 32 9.46 8.89 10.02
CA ALA A 32 9.75 7.46 10.00
C ALA A 32 9.72 6.93 11.45
N THR A 33 8.53 6.99 12.07
CA THR A 33 8.15 5.96 13.03
C THR A 33 8.46 4.66 12.32
N THR A 34 9.44 3.95 12.85
CA THR A 34 9.77 2.58 12.53
C THR A 34 8.48 1.77 12.59
N ILE A 35 7.77 1.67 11.47
CA ILE A 35 6.99 0.49 11.18
C ILE A 35 8.01 -0.46 10.56
N PRO A 36 8.54 -1.45 11.32
CA PRO A 36 9.21 -2.56 10.67
C PRO A 36 8.13 -3.19 9.79
N ALA A 37 8.24 -2.97 8.48
CA ALA A 37 7.41 -3.66 7.51
C ALA A 37 7.80 -5.14 7.55
N THR A 38 7.22 -5.88 8.49
CA THR A 38 7.12 -7.33 8.41
C THR A 38 6.17 -7.65 7.27
N ARG A 39 6.76 -7.63 6.07
CA ARG A 39 6.63 -8.61 4.98
C ARG A 39 5.39 -9.51 5.11
N VAL A 40 4.41 -9.33 4.25
CA VAL A 40 3.28 -10.30 4.10
C VAL A 40 3.46 -11.21 2.89
N LEU A 41 4.72 -11.46 2.54
CA LEU A 41 5.19 -12.72 1.95
C LEU A 41 6.29 -13.30 2.86
N GLY A 42 6.03 -13.20 4.17
CA GLY A 42 6.96 -13.47 5.27
C GLY A 42 6.45 -13.01 6.63
N THR A 43 5.45 -13.71 7.19
CA THR A 43 5.08 -13.74 8.62
C THR A 43 4.53 -12.48 9.32
N GLY A 44 3.85 -11.57 8.63
CA GLY A 44 2.94 -10.61 9.28
C GLY A 44 1.72 -10.36 8.40
N THR A 45 0.55 -10.06 8.95
CA THR A 45 -0.56 -9.45 8.20
C THR A 45 -0.43 -7.94 8.39
N GLY A 46 -0.27 -7.19 7.31
CA GLY A 46 -0.26 -5.74 7.37
C GLY A 46 -1.63 -5.23 7.86
N PRO A 47 -1.74 -3.96 8.28
CA PRO A 47 -3.01 -3.38 8.72
C PRO A 47 -4.12 -3.40 7.65
N TYR A 48 -3.80 -3.78 6.41
CA TYR A 48 -4.73 -3.89 5.31
C TYR A 48 -4.48 -5.21 4.56
N TYR A 49 -5.14 -6.28 5.01
CA TYR A 49 -5.34 -7.45 4.17
C TYR A 49 -6.37 -7.08 3.10
N GLN A 50 -5.98 -7.20 1.83
CA GLN A 50 -6.93 -7.07 0.73
C GLN A 50 -7.41 -8.47 0.33
N ASN A 51 -8.72 -8.68 0.33
CA ASN A 51 -9.28 -9.92 -0.14
C ASN A 51 -9.00 -10.04 -1.65
N PRO A 52 -8.26 -11.07 -2.11
CA PRO A 52 -7.89 -11.18 -3.51
C PRO A 52 -9.11 -11.29 -4.42
N PHE A 53 -10.21 -11.87 -3.93
CA PHE A 53 -11.46 -11.95 -4.69
C PHE A 53 -11.95 -10.56 -5.08
N GLU A 54 -11.78 -9.50 -4.30
CA GLU A 54 -12.22 -8.15 -4.74
C GLU A 54 -11.52 -7.62 -6.00
N ALA A 55 -10.34 -8.17 -6.34
CA ALA A 55 -9.54 -7.74 -7.49
C ALA A 55 -9.57 -8.72 -8.68
N VAL A 56 -9.92 -9.99 -8.47
CA VAL A 56 -9.96 -10.98 -9.57
C VAL A 56 -11.27 -10.87 -10.36
N ASP A 57 -11.27 -11.26 -11.64
CA ASP A 57 -12.51 -11.40 -12.41
C ASP A 57 -13.18 -12.75 -12.09
N ALA A 58 -14.42 -12.69 -11.58
CA ALA A 58 -15.24 -13.86 -11.31
C ALA A 58 -15.50 -14.73 -12.54
N LYS A 59 -15.50 -14.14 -13.75
CA LYS A 59 -15.68 -14.87 -15.02
C LYS A 59 -14.42 -15.65 -15.42
N ALA A 60 -13.26 -15.19 -15.00
CA ALA A 60 -11.97 -15.83 -15.28
C ALA A 60 -11.59 -16.88 -14.23
N THR A 61 -12.38 -17.02 -13.16
CA THR A 61 -12.07 -17.91 -12.03
C THR A 61 -12.85 -19.22 -12.16
N PRO A 62 -12.17 -20.37 -12.39
CA PRO A 62 -12.83 -21.67 -12.39
C PRO A 62 -13.13 -22.14 -10.96
N PHE A 63 -14.37 -22.57 -10.72
CA PHE A 63 -14.80 -23.20 -9.48
C PHE A 63 -15.01 -24.71 -9.68
N PRO A 64 -14.86 -25.54 -8.64
CA PRO A 64 -14.43 -25.21 -7.27
C PRO A 64 -12.92 -25.03 -7.12
N ILE A 65 -12.48 -24.20 -6.16
CA ILE A 65 -11.05 -23.94 -5.91
C ILE A 65 -10.52 -24.90 -4.84
N THR A 66 -9.94 -26.02 -5.27
CA THR A 66 -9.44 -27.08 -4.37
C THR A 66 -8.39 -26.59 -3.36
N GLN A 67 -7.58 -25.60 -3.74
CA GLN A 67 -6.56 -25.00 -2.86
C GLN A 67 -7.16 -24.19 -1.70
N LEU A 68 -8.41 -23.71 -1.84
CA LEU A 68 -9.15 -22.94 -0.84
C LEU A 68 -10.28 -23.79 -0.23
N SER A 69 -9.96 -25.02 0.16
CA SER A 69 -10.92 -25.96 0.75
C SER A 69 -12.08 -26.38 -0.19
N GLY A 70 -11.94 -26.18 -1.50
CA GLY A 70 -12.95 -26.58 -2.48
C GLY A 70 -14.18 -25.66 -2.52
N CYS A 71 -14.04 -24.39 -2.14
CA CYS A 71 -15.11 -23.41 -2.22
C CYS A 71 -15.71 -23.35 -3.65
N ARG A 72 -17.05 -23.28 -3.75
CA ARG A 72 -17.79 -23.62 -4.98
C ARG A 72 -18.30 -22.40 -5.75
N ASN A 73 -18.25 -21.23 -5.15
CA ASN A 73 -18.72 -19.99 -5.75
C ASN A 73 -17.95 -18.80 -5.18
N TRP A 74 -18.15 -17.65 -5.82
CA TRP A 74 -17.47 -16.40 -5.48
C TRP A 74 -17.66 -15.97 -4.03
N GLU A 75 -18.90 -15.94 -3.54
CA GLU A 75 -19.23 -15.49 -2.17
C GLU A 75 -18.66 -16.44 -1.12
N GLU A 76 -18.70 -17.75 -1.38
CA GLU A 76 -18.11 -18.77 -0.50
C GLU A 76 -16.58 -18.60 -0.40
N CYS A 77 -15.90 -18.40 -1.53
CA CYS A 77 -14.45 -18.20 -1.53
C CYS A 77 -14.04 -16.83 -0.97
N ALA A 78 -14.80 -15.78 -1.26
CA ALA A 78 -14.57 -14.45 -0.71
C ALA A 78 -14.70 -14.48 0.82
N GLY A 79 -15.78 -15.05 1.35
CA GLY A 79 -15.97 -15.21 2.81
C GLY A 79 -14.95 -16.15 3.45
N TYR A 80 -14.48 -17.18 2.74
CA TYR A 80 -13.35 -18.00 3.20
C TYR A 80 -12.09 -17.15 3.39
N CYS A 81 -11.82 -16.24 2.45
CA CYS A 81 -10.68 -15.34 2.48
C CYS A 81 -10.82 -14.15 3.44
N GLU A 82 -12.00 -13.89 4.02
CA GLU A 82 -12.16 -12.90 5.07
C GLU A 82 -11.61 -13.37 6.43
N GLN A 83 -11.44 -14.69 6.60
CA GLN A 83 -10.91 -15.29 7.81
C GLN A 83 -9.38 -15.20 7.84
N SER A 84 -8.84 -14.65 8.93
CA SER A 84 -7.41 -14.38 9.08
C SER A 84 -6.51 -15.61 8.97
N GLU A 85 -7.05 -16.77 9.34
CA GLU A 85 -6.43 -18.08 9.26
C GLU A 85 -6.20 -18.52 7.81
N ASN A 86 -6.98 -17.98 6.87
CA ASN A 86 -6.99 -18.36 5.46
C ASN A 86 -6.25 -17.36 4.55
N TYR A 87 -5.82 -16.21 5.08
CA TYR A 87 -5.19 -15.14 4.29
C TYR A 87 -3.99 -15.63 3.47
N GLN A 88 -3.14 -16.48 4.06
CA GLN A 88 -1.97 -17.02 3.38
C GLN A 88 -2.36 -17.92 2.19
N ALA A 89 -3.39 -18.75 2.35
CA ALA A 89 -3.87 -19.63 1.28
C ALA A 89 -4.47 -18.81 0.13
N CYS A 90 -5.26 -17.78 0.46
CA CYS A 90 -5.87 -16.87 -0.51
C CYS A 90 -4.83 -16.05 -1.27
N ALA A 91 -3.80 -15.54 -0.58
CA ALA A 91 -2.71 -14.83 -1.23
C ALA A 91 -1.92 -15.74 -2.18
N ALA A 92 -1.58 -16.96 -1.73
CA ALA A 92 -0.87 -17.94 -2.56
C ALA A 92 -1.68 -18.35 -3.80
N TRP A 93 -2.99 -18.57 -3.66
CA TRP A 93 -3.88 -18.85 -4.79
C TRP A 93 -3.90 -17.68 -5.79
N SER A 94 -4.06 -16.44 -5.31
CA SER A 94 -4.09 -15.27 -6.20
C SER A 94 -2.80 -15.07 -6.99
N GLN A 95 -1.65 -15.43 -6.41
CA GLN A 95 -0.35 -15.40 -7.10
C GLN A 95 -0.26 -16.44 -8.21
N SER A 96 -0.83 -17.64 -8.00
CA SER A 96 -0.85 -18.70 -9.02
C SER A 96 -1.68 -18.36 -10.25
N LEU A 97 -2.53 -17.32 -10.19
CA LEU A 97 -3.29 -16.83 -11.35
C LEU A 97 -2.44 -15.96 -12.30
N ALA A 98 -1.28 -15.46 -11.84
CA ALA A 98 -0.41 -14.56 -12.61
C ALA A 98 0.63 -15.32 -13.45
N GLU A 99 0.65 -16.65 -13.39
CA GLU A 99 1.54 -17.56 -14.12
C GLU A 99 0.81 -18.23 -15.29
#